data_AF-A0A8T2Q896-F1
#
_entry.id   AF-A0A8T2Q896-F1
#
_cell.length_a   1.000
_cell.length_b   1.000
_cell.length_c   1.000
_cell.angle_alpha   90.00
_cell.angle_beta   90.00
_cell.angle_gamma   90.00
#
_symmetry.space_group_name_H-M   'P 1'
#
loop_
_entity.id
_entity.type
_entity.pdbx_description
1 polymer ?
#
loop_
_entity_poly.entity_id
_entity_poly.type
_entity_poly.pdbx_seq_one_letter_code
_entity_poly.pdbx_strand_id
1 'polypeptide(L)' 'MCKAAELGSIGILEDLLKYGCDINSKSIDGATALHIAVAAENVEITRFLIEQGARIDMYDTKASTPYVLDI' A
#
# COMPACT_ATOMS: atom_id res chain seq x y z
N MET A 1 7.33 4.21 0.57
CA MET A 1 6.27 3.16 0.58
C MET A 1 5.56 3.04 -0.77
N CYS A 2 4.80 4.06 -1.21
CA CYS A 2 3.99 4.02 -2.44
C CYS A 2 4.77 3.58 -3.70
N LYS A 3 5.97 4.14 -3.92
CA LYS A 3 6.78 3.77 -5.10
C LYS A 3 7.24 2.31 -5.08
N ALA A 4 7.51 1.75 -3.90
CA ALA A 4 7.91 0.35 -3.77
C ALA A 4 6.73 -0.60 -4.06
N ALA A 5 5.51 -0.21 -3.66
CA ALA A 5 4.30 -0.94 -4.01
C ALA A 5 3.99 -0.88 -5.52
N GLU A 6 4.19 0.28 -6.16
CA GLU A 6 4.06 0.44 -7.62
C GLU A 6 5.04 -0.46 -8.39
N LEU A 7 6.27 -0.59 -7.90
CA LEU A 7 7.29 -1.47 -8.48
C LEU A 7 7.05 -2.96 -8.17
N GLY A 8 6.10 -3.30 -7.30
CA GLY A 8 5.79 -4.67 -6.93
C GLY A 8 6.88 -5.38 -6.13
N SER A 9 7.72 -4.67 -5.39
CA SER A 9 8.90 -5.27 -4.74
C SER A 9 8.74 -5.40 -3.23
N ILE A 10 8.48 -6.62 -2.74
CA ILE A 10 8.40 -6.94 -1.31
C ILE A 10 9.71 -6.60 -0.60
N GLY A 11 10.87 -6.96 -1.17
CA GLY A 11 12.16 -6.70 -0.52
C GLY A 11 12.38 -5.21 -0.21
N ILE A 12 12.01 -4.32 -1.14
CA ILE A 12 12.09 -2.87 -0.91
C ILE A 12 11.07 -2.44 0.15
N LEU A 13 9.85 -3.01 0.17
CA LEU A 13 8.85 -2.71 1.19
C LEU A 13 9.34 -3.11 2.59
N GLU A 14 9.91 -4.31 2.74
CA GLU A 14 10.49 -4.78 4.00
C GLU A 14 11.60 -3.88 4.50
N ASP A 15 12.54 -3.50 3.61
CA ASP A 15 13.65 -2.64 4.00
C ASP A 15 13.14 -1.26 4.44
N LEU A 16 12.18 -0.69 3.72
CA LEU A 16 11.54 0.57 4.12
C LEU A 16 10.90 0.48 5.51
N LEU A 17 10.19 -0.60 5.80
CA LEU A 17 9.59 -0.83 7.12
C LEU A 17 10.66 -0.97 8.22
N LYS A 18 11.75 -1.68 7.94
CA LYS A 18 12.91 -1.81 8.87
C LYS A 18 13.55 -0.46 9.17
N TYR A 19 13.59 0.46 8.20
CA TYR A 19 14.06 1.83 8.40
C TYR A 19 13.02 2.75 9.07
N GLY A 20 11.87 2.21 9.52
CA GLY A 20 10.85 2.97 10.23
C GLY A 20 9.93 3.79 9.32
N CYS A 21 9.86 3.47 8.02
CA CYS A 21 8.90 4.11 7.13
C CYS A 21 7.47 3.72 7.54
N ASP A 22 6.58 4.70 7.63
CA ASP A 22 5.17 4.44 7.93
C ASP A 22 4.48 3.78 6.73
N ILE A 23 3.94 2.58 6.96
CA ILE A 23 3.19 1.79 5.97
C ILE A 23 1.97 2.55 5.40
N ASN A 24 1.41 3.47 6.19
CA ASN A 24 0.22 4.25 5.84
C ASN A 24 0.56 5.63 5.24
N SER A 25 1.84 5.89 4.96
CA SER A 25 2.27 7.13 4.30
C SER A 25 1.47 7.36 3.01
N LYS A 26 0.95 8.57 2.86
CA LYS A 26 0.24 9.01 1.65
C LYS A 26 1.22 9.57 0.61
N SER A 27 0.96 9.30 -0.66
CA SER A 27 1.60 9.98 -1.79
C SER A 27 1.09 11.42 -1.91
N ILE A 28 1.64 12.17 -2.87
CA ILE A 28 1.16 13.51 -3.23
C ILE A 28 -0.34 13.55 -3.57
N ASP A 29 -0.87 12.45 -4.13
CA ASP A 29 -2.27 12.30 -4.51
C ASP A 29 -3.12 11.72 -3.37
N GLY A 30 -2.58 11.64 -2.15
CA GLY A 30 -3.26 11.08 -0.99
C GLY A 30 -3.33 9.55 -0.97
N ALA A 31 -2.84 8.87 -2.00
CA ALA A 31 -2.89 7.41 -2.11
C ALA A 31 -1.87 6.74 -1.19
N THR A 32 -2.27 5.68 -0.48
CA THR A 32 -1.35 4.82 0.28
C THR A 32 -0.75 3.74 -0.62
N ALA A 33 0.27 3.04 -0.12
CA ALA A 33 0.82 1.87 -0.82
C ALA A 33 -0.25 0.81 -1.12
N LEU A 34 -1.25 0.66 -0.24
CA LEU A 34 -2.35 -0.28 -0.43
C LEU A 34 -3.28 0.13 -1.59
N HIS A 35 -3.55 1.43 -1.77
CA HIS A 35 -4.32 1.91 -2.94
C HIS A 35 -3.63 1.52 -4.25
N ILE A 36 -2.31 1.68 -4.30
CA ILE A 36 -1.52 1.40 -5.50
C ILE A 36 -1.50 -0.12 -5.78
N ALA A 37 -1.30 -0.93 -4.75
CA ALA A 37 -1.26 -2.39 -4.90
C ALA A 37 -2.59 -2.95 -5.41
N VAL A 38 -3.71 -2.47 -4.87
CA VAL A 38 -5.07 -2.84 -5.31
C VAL A 38 -5.32 -2.36 -6.74
N ALA A 39 -4.98 -1.10 -7.07
CA ALA A 39 -5.17 -0.56 -8.41
C ALA A 39 -4.31 -1.26 -9.47
N ALA A 40 -3.18 -1.85 -9.06
CA ALA A 40 -2.31 -2.66 -9.92
C ALA A 40 -2.70 -4.14 -9.96
N GLU A 41 -3.78 -4.55 -9.28
CA GLU A 41 -4.23 -5.95 -9.14
C GLU A 41 -3.13 -6.88 -8.60
N ASN A 42 -2.17 -6.33 -7.85
CA ASN A 42 -1.05 -7.09 -7.31
C ASN A 42 -1.43 -7.71 -5.96
N VAL A 43 -1.98 -8.92 -6.02
CA VAL A 43 -2.46 -9.68 -4.86
C VAL A 43 -1.35 -9.94 -3.85
N GLU A 44 -0.14 -10.25 -4.32
CA GLU A 44 1.00 -10.56 -3.46
C GLU A 44 1.39 -9.35 -2.58
N ILE A 45 1.53 -8.18 -3.20
CA ILE A 45 1.82 -6.94 -2.47
C ILE A 45 0.64 -6.51 -1.60
N THR A 46 -0.59 -6.67 -2.09
CA THR A 46 -1.80 -6.33 -1.33
C THR A 46 -1.87 -7.15 -0.03
N ARG A 47 -1.64 -8.47 -0.13
CA ARG A 47 -1.61 -9.37 1.02
C ARG A 47 -0.48 -8.99 1.97
N PHE A 48 0.74 -8.80 1.45
CA PHE A 48 1.88 -8.38 2.26
C PHE A 48 1.59 -7.09 3.05
N LEU A 49 1.07 -6.06 2.40
CA LEU A 49 0.76 -4.78 3.07
C LEU A 49 -0.28 -4.95 4.19
N ILE A 50 -1.31 -5.77 3.97
CA ILE A 50 -2.35 -6.05 4.96
C ILE A 50 -1.78 -6.85 6.14
N GLU A 51 -0.94 -7.85 5.89
CA GLU A 51 -0.25 -8.63 6.92
C GLU A 51 0.69 -7.75 7.76
N GLN A 52 1.29 -6.73 7.15
CA GLN A 52 2.12 -5.73 7.85
C GLN A 52 1.28 -4.62 8.54
N GLY A 53 -0.05 -4.71 8.53
CA GLY A 53 -0.93 -3.79 9.26
C GLY A 53 -1.28 -2.50 8.50
N ALA A 54 -1.23 -2.50 7.17
CA ALA A 54 -1.74 -1.39 6.37
C ALA A 54 -3.23 -1.14 6.64
N ARG A 55 -3.61 0.12 6.81
CA ARG A 55 -4.99 0.53 7.03
C ARG A 55 -5.80 0.45 5.74
N ILE A 56 -6.86 -0.35 5.76
CA ILE A 56 -7.80 -0.55 4.65
C ILE A 56 -8.85 0.56 4.55
N ASP A 57 -9.01 1.38 5.60
CA ASP A 57 -10.04 2.41 5.75
C ASP A 57 -9.57 3.82 5.33
N MET A 58 -8.36 3.92 4.79
CA MET A 58 -7.78 5.20 4.37
C MET A 58 -8.39 5.66 3.05
N TYR A 59 -8.59 6.97 2.90
CA TYR A 59 -9.07 7.57 1.65
C TYR A 59 -7.96 8.34 0.93
N ASP A 60 -7.92 8.24 -0.39
CA ASP A 60 -7.09 9.09 -1.25
C ASP A 60 -7.72 10.49 -1.49
N THR A 61 -7.09 11.32 -2.32
CA THR A 61 -7.63 12.65 -2.66
C THR A 61 -8.94 12.61 -3.45
N LYS A 62 -9.28 11.46 -4.04
CA LYS A 62 -10.55 11.20 -4.73
C LYS A 62 -11.59 10.57 -3.79
N ALA A 63 -11.32 10.54 -2.49
CA ALA A 63 -12.14 9.89 -1.47
C ALA A 63 -12.39 8.39 -1.72
N SER A 64 -11.52 7.74 -2.50
CA SER A 64 -11.57 6.29 -2.75
C SER A 64 -10.84 5.59 -1.62
N THR A 65 -11.40 4.48 -1.11
CA THR A 65 -10.68 3.54 -0.26
C THR A 65 -9.88 2.57 -1.13
N PRO A 66 -8.79 1.96 -0.63
CA PRO A 66 -8.22 0.78 -1.28
C PRO A 66 -9.30 -0.30 -1.23
N TYR A 67 -10.01 -0.51 -2.34
CA TYR A 67 -11.15 -1.41 -2.38
C TYR A 67 -10.65 -2.86 -2.25
N VAL A 68 -10.76 -3.46 -1.06
CA VAL A 68 -10.35 -4.86 -0.82
C VAL A 68 -11.60 -5.74 -0.88
N LEU A 69 -12.04 -6.08 -2.08
CA LEU A 69 -13.03 -7.14 -2.29
C LEU A 69 -12.28 -8.48 -2.25
N ASP A 70 -12.51 -9.27 -1.20
CA ASP A 70 -12.22 -10.71 -1.15
C ASP A 70 -10.77 -11.14 -1.49
N ILE A 71 -9.83 -10.94 -0.56
CA ILE A 71 -8.50 -11.62 -0.56
C ILE A 71 -8.37 -12.71 0.50
#